data_AF-A0A4Y7QIM3-F1
#
_entry.id   AF-A0A4Y7QIM3-F1
#
_cell.length_a   1.000
_cell.length_b   1.000
_cell.length_c   1.000
_cell.angle_alpha   90.00
_cell.angle_beta   90.00
_cell.angle_gamma   90.00
#
_symmetry.space_group_name_H-M   'P 1'
#
loop_
_entity.id
_entity.type
_entity.pdbx_description
1 polymer ?
#
loop_
_entity_poly.entity_id
_entity_poly.type
_entity_poly.pdbx_seq_one_letter_code
_entity_poly.pdbx_strand_id
1 'polypeptide(L)'
;MFGLTLLTTALVTAHALGQSYTVTINATASHPIPTTLYGWMWESGDGGLYAELLQNRAFQQVIPNTSGALYAWSALGGTSLTVVDNTVTPSLSTALTNSLQVQIPANASGNIGVSNSGYFGEL
;
A
#
# COMPACT_ATOMS: atom_id res chain seq x y z
N MET A 1 -5.24 -55.90 28.94
CA MET A 1 -4.65 -54.65 28.40
C MET A 1 -5.69 -53.65 27.90
N PHE A 2 -6.75 -54.04 27.18
CA PHE A 2 -7.77 -53.10 26.65
C PHE A 2 -8.57 -52.31 27.72
N GLY A 3 -8.89 -52.91 28.87
CA GLY A 3 -9.68 -52.22 29.91
C GLY A 3 -8.94 -51.10 30.64
N LEU A 4 -7.61 -51.19 30.75
CA LEU A 4 -6.80 -50.18 31.43
C LEU A 4 -6.57 -48.93 30.55
N THR A 5 -6.47 -49.13 29.23
CA THR A 5 -6.31 -48.04 28.24
C THR A 5 -7.60 -47.24 28.03
N LEU A 6 -8.78 -47.87 28.18
CA LEU A 6 -10.08 -47.21 28.09
C LEU A 6 -10.39 -46.37 29.35
N LEU A 7 -9.96 -46.85 30.53
CA LEU A 7 -10.17 -46.16 31.80
C LEU A 7 -9.30 -44.89 31.91
N THR A 8 -8.06 -44.92 31.41
CA THR A 8 -7.16 -43.75 31.43
C THR A 8 -7.58 -42.66 30.42
N THR A 9 -8.10 -43.04 29.25
CA THR A 9 -8.64 -42.07 28.27
C THR A 9 -9.92 -41.39 28.77
N ALA A 10 -10.80 -42.11 29.47
CA ALA A 10 -12.00 -41.53 30.10
C ALA A 10 -11.66 -40.57 31.26
N LEU A 11 -10.61 -40.88 32.04
CA LEU A 11 -10.21 -40.04 33.17
C LEU A 11 -9.54 -38.72 32.72
N VAL A 12 -8.73 -38.74 31.66
CA VAL A 12 -8.07 -37.52 31.12
C VAL A 12 -9.07 -36.61 30.40
N THR A 13 -10.06 -37.17 29.69
CA THR A 13 -11.12 -36.39 29.02
C THR A 13 -12.08 -35.74 30.03
N ALA A 14 -12.34 -36.37 31.19
CA ALA A 14 -13.16 -35.78 32.25
C ALA A 14 -12.51 -34.54 32.91
N HIS A 15 -11.18 -34.48 33.02
CA HIS A 15 -10.48 -33.31 33.61
C HIS A 15 -10.46 -32.08 32.69
N ALA A 16 -10.66 -32.27 31.38
CA ALA A 16 -10.68 -31.19 30.40
C ALA A 16 -12.07 -30.53 30.24
N LEU A 17 -13.14 -31.21 30.67
CA LEU A 17 -14.53 -30.79 30.43
C LEU A 17 -15.22 -30.11 31.63
N GLY A 18 -14.51 -29.91 32.74
CA GLY A 18 -15.13 -29.51 34.02
C GLY A 18 -14.41 -28.40 34.78
N GLN A 19 -13.62 -27.55 34.13
CA GLN A 19 -12.94 -26.47 34.83
C GLN A 19 -13.92 -25.34 35.16
N SER A 20 -14.14 -25.11 36.45
CA SER A 20 -14.94 -24.00 36.96
C SER A 20 -14.03 -22.92 37.50
N TYR A 21 -14.22 -21.70 37.02
CA TYR A 21 -13.49 -20.53 37.47
C TYR A 21 -14.46 -19.56 38.16
N THR A 22 -14.13 -19.19 39.39
CA THR A 22 -14.81 -18.09 40.09
C THR A 22 -14.02 -16.81 39.86
N VAL A 23 -14.61 -15.86 39.12
CA VAL A 23 -14.06 -14.51 38.96
C VAL A 23 -14.83 -13.57 39.88
N THR A 24 -14.17 -13.06 40.92
CA THR A 24 -14.74 -12.04 41.81
C THR A 24 -14.35 -10.66 41.30
N ILE A 25 -15.33 -9.85 40.92
CA ILE A 25 -15.12 -8.48 40.44
C ILE A 25 -15.32 -7.50 41.59
N ASN A 26 -14.39 -6.56 41.75
CA ASN A 26 -14.54 -5.44 42.68
C ASN A 26 -15.31 -4.29 41.99
N ALA A 27 -16.37 -3.78 42.62
CA ALA A 27 -17.16 -2.67 42.09
C ALA A 27 -16.47 -1.30 42.20
N THR A 28 -15.42 -1.19 43.01
CA THR A 28 -14.62 0.04 43.15
C THR A 28 -13.54 0.10 42.07
N ALA A 29 -13.56 1.14 41.24
CA ALA A 29 -12.54 1.35 40.21
C ALA A 29 -11.15 1.54 40.83
N SER A 30 -10.12 0.89 40.27
CA SER A 30 -8.73 1.02 40.72
C SER A 30 -8.03 2.26 40.16
N HIS A 31 -8.34 2.63 38.91
CA HIS A 31 -7.87 3.85 38.25
C HIS A 31 -8.75 4.18 37.03
N PRO A 32 -8.70 5.42 36.50
CA PRO A 32 -9.32 5.74 35.22
C PRO A 32 -8.66 4.97 34.06
N ILE A 33 -9.46 4.60 33.06
CA ILE A 33 -8.94 4.05 31.81
C ILE A 33 -8.48 5.22 30.92
N PRO A 34 -7.22 5.24 30.43
CA PRO A 34 -6.76 6.31 29.55
C PRO A 34 -7.62 6.43 28.28
N THR A 35 -7.93 7.66 27.86
CA THR A 35 -8.69 7.90 26.61
C THR A 35 -7.91 7.52 25.36
N THR A 36 -6.59 7.35 25.47
CA THR A 36 -5.67 6.94 24.41
C THR A 36 -5.35 5.45 24.43
N LEU A 37 -6.09 4.63 25.19
CA LEU A 37 -5.84 3.19 25.29
C LEU A 37 -5.90 2.48 23.93
N TYR A 38 -6.72 2.99 23.00
CA TYR A 38 -6.85 2.47 21.65
C TYR A 38 -6.54 3.57 20.64
N GLY A 39 -5.76 3.23 19.62
CA GLY A 39 -5.37 4.14 18.55
C GLY A 39 -4.93 3.36 17.32
N TRP A 40 -4.66 4.08 16.23
CA TRP A 40 -4.18 3.52 14.98
C TRP A 40 -2.73 3.90 14.76
N MET A 41 -1.94 2.97 14.22
CA MET A 41 -0.62 3.24 13.68
C MET A 41 -0.74 3.25 12.16
N TRP A 42 -0.13 4.24 11.50
CA TRP A 42 -0.31 4.46 10.07
C TRP A 42 1.00 4.86 9.39
N GLU A 43 1.44 4.05 8.42
CA GLU A 43 2.63 4.30 7.58
C GLU A 43 2.38 4.07 6.08
N SER A 44 1.13 3.88 5.65
CA SER A 44 0.77 3.81 4.23
C SER A 44 0.28 5.18 3.72
N GLY A 45 0.21 5.41 2.41
CA GLY A 45 -0.12 6.75 1.92
C GLY A 45 -0.54 6.72 0.46
N ASP A 46 0.43 6.94 -0.42
CA ASP A 46 0.28 6.87 -1.87
C ASP A 46 -0.23 5.49 -2.29
N GLY A 47 -1.31 5.46 -3.09
CA GLY A 47 -2.01 4.23 -3.47
C GLY A 47 -2.87 3.60 -2.37
N GLY A 48 -3.08 4.30 -1.25
CA GLY A 48 -3.89 3.86 -0.12
C GLY A 48 -4.87 4.94 0.35
N LEU A 49 -4.70 5.43 1.59
CA LEU A 49 -5.59 6.44 2.17
C LEU A 49 -5.57 7.77 1.41
N TYR A 50 -4.47 8.10 0.73
CA TYR A 50 -4.40 9.28 -0.11
C TYR A 50 -5.04 9.00 -1.47
N ALA A 51 -6.05 9.78 -1.83
CA ALA A 51 -6.92 9.56 -2.99
C ALA A 51 -6.26 9.89 -4.36
N GLU A 52 -4.95 10.04 -4.42
CA GLU A 52 -4.25 10.20 -5.70
C GLU A 52 -4.27 8.89 -6.48
N LEU A 53 -4.69 8.98 -7.73
CA LEU A 53 -4.84 7.84 -8.63
C LEU A 53 -3.58 7.64 -9.48
N LEU A 54 -2.90 8.73 -9.85
CA LEU A 54 -1.70 8.67 -10.67
C LEU A 54 -0.51 8.20 -9.84
N GLN A 55 0.06 7.07 -10.23
CA GLN A 55 1.32 6.62 -9.67
C GLN A 55 2.50 7.31 -10.36
N ASN A 56 3.56 7.64 -9.60
CA ASN A 56 4.71 8.38 -10.13
C ASN A 56 4.29 9.70 -10.82
N ARG A 57 3.33 10.42 -10.22
CA ARG A 57 2.63 11.57 -10.83
C ARG A 57 3.52 12.74 -11.22
N ALA A 58 4.68 12.88 -10.58
CA ALA A 58 5.57 14.02 -10.74
C ALA A 58 7.05 13.64 -10.89
N PHE A 59 7.36 12.36 -11.17
CA PHE A 59 8.72 11.89 -11.43
C PHE A 59 9.71 12.26 -10.31
N GLN A 60 9.25 12.21 -9.06
CA GLN A 60 10.07 12.55 -7.89
C GLN A 60 11.01 11.40 -7.54
N GLN A 61 12.24 11.74 -7.16
CA GLN A 61 13.26 10.77 -6.70
C GLN A 61 13.56 9.62 -7.68
N VAL A 62 13.34 9.84 -8.99
CA VAL A 62 13.76 8.92 -10.05
C VAL A 62 14.98 9.46 -10.80
N ILE A 63 15.72 8.56 -11.44
CA ILE A 63 16.87 8.89 -12.29
C ILE A 63 16.37 9.16 -13.73
N PRO A 64 16.49 10.39 -14.26
CA PRO A 64 16.07 10.72 -15.63
C PRO A 64 16.72 9.83 -16.69
N ASN A 65 16.12 9.75 -17.88
CA ASN A 65 16.60 8.95 -19.02
C ASN A 65 16.72 7.44 -18.74
N THR A 66 15.96 6.93 -17.76
CA THR A 66 15.88 5.48 -17.47
C THR A 66 14.45 4.97 -17.67
N SER A 67 14.30 3.68 -17.97
CA SER A 67 12.99 3.04 -18.03
C SER A 67 12.26 3.07 -16.67
N GLY A 68 13.01 2.97 -15.56
CA GLY A 68 12.46 3.06 -14.22
C GLY A 68 11.80 4.40 -13.90
N ALA A 69 12.28 5.50 -14.49
CA ALA A 69 11.66 6.81 -14.31
C ALA A 69 10.25 6.93 -14.93
N LEU A 70 9.95 6.09 -15.92
CA LEU A 70 8.64 6.00 -16.57
C LEU A 70 7.70 5.01 -15.87
N TYR A 71 8.03 4.54 -14.68
CA TYR A 71 7.15 3.61 -13.95
C TYR A 71 5.71 4.14 -13.89
N ALA A 72 4.75 3.24 -14.17
CA ALA A 72 3.31 3.50 -14.35
C ALA A 72 2.90 4.34 -15.57
N TRP A 73 3.82 4.95 -16.33
CA TRP A 73 3.50 5.74 -17.52
C TRP A 73 3.71 4.93 -18.81
N SER A 74 2.83 5.14 -19.80
CA SER A 74 2.90 4.46 -21.10
C SER A 74 2.50 5.36 -22.25
N ALA A 75 3.19 5.19 -23.38
CA ALA A 75 2.93 5.90 -24.63
C ALA A 75 1.60 5.48 -25.27
N LEU A 76 0.89 6.44 -25.89
CA LEU A 76 -0.30 6.19 -26.68
C LEU A 76 -0.17 6.81 -28.08
N GLY A 77 -0.65 6.10 -29.10
CA GLY A 77 -0.68 6.64 -30.47
C GLY A 77 0.69 6.90 -31.09
N GLY A 78 1.70 6.08 -30.72
CA GLY A 78 3.04 6.15 -31.31
C GLY A 78 3.96 7.23 -30.71
N THR A 79 3.59 7.86 -29.60
CA THR A 79 4.50 8.78 -28.90
C THR A 79 5.74 8.07 -28.36
N SER A 80 6.85 8.77 -28.25
CA SER A 80 7.99 8.37 -27.41
C SER A 80 8.00 9.19 -26.12
N LEU A 81 8.24 8.52 -24.99
CA LEU A 81 8.27 9.15 -23.67
C LEU A 81 9.67 9.04 -23.08
N THR A 82 10.14 10.14 -22.48
CA THR A 82 11.38 10.18 -21.70
C THR A 82 11.18 11.10 -20.50
N VAL A 83 11.58 10.67 -19.31
CA VAL A 83 11.71 11.59 -18.18
C VAL A 83 13.04 12.32 -18.31
N VAL A 84 13.00 13.64 -18.34
CA VAL A 84 14.15 14.52 -18.51
C VAL A 84 14.29 15.45 -17.31
N ASP A 85 15.46 16.06 -17.15
CA ASP A 85 15.76 17.03 -16.09
C ASP A 85 15.91 18.46 -16.64
N ASN A 86 16.40 19.35 -15.77
CA ASN A 86 16.60 20.76 -16.06
C ASN A 86 17.63 21.06 -17.16
N THR A 87 18.44 20.07 -17.59
CA THR A 87 19.39 20.22 -18.69
C THR A 87 18.70 20.21 -20.06
N VAL A 88 17.52 19.58 -20.12
CA VAL A 88 16.72 19.46 -21.36
C VAL A 88 15.60 20.50 -21.40
N THR A 89 14.90 20.73 -20.29
CA THR A 89 13.79 21.68 -20.19
C THR A 89 13.74 22.31 -18.81
N PRO A 90 13.40 23.60 -18.65
CA PRO A 90 13.31 24.21 -17.32
C PRO A 90 12.34 23.43 -16.41
N SER A 91 12.82 23.06 -15.22
CA SER A 91 11.99 22.40 -14.20
C SER A 91 10.85 23.32 -13.76
N LEU A 92 9.70 22.72 -13.43
CA LEU A 92 8.54 23.45 -12.91
C LEU A 92 8.88 24.16 -11.58
N SER A 93 9.66 23.49 -10.72
CA SER A 93 10.15 24.07 -9.46
C SER A 93 11.42 23.38 -9.00
N THR A 94 12.07 23.92 -7.97
CA THR A 94 13.23 23.29 -7.32
C THR A 94 12.89 21.98 -6.60
N ALA A 95 11.63 21.76 -6.24
CA ALA A 95 11.16 20.50 -5.64
C ALA A 95 10.80 19.43 -6.69
N LEU A 96 10.50 19.84 -7.92
CA LEU A 96 10.08 18.99 -9.03
C LEU A 96 11.03 19.20 -10.21
N THR A 97 12.22 18.60 -10.10
CA THR A 97 13.32 18.81 -11.05
C THR A 97 13.14 18.09 -12.38
N ASN A 98 12.33 17.04 -12.40
CA ASN A 98 12.10 16.18 -13.55
C ASN A 98 10.83 16.59 -14.30
N SER A 99 10.74 16.23 -15.58
CA SER A 99 9.58 16.47 -16.44
C SER A 99 9.39 15.33 -17.44
N LEU A 100 8.15 15.07 -17.85
CA LEU A 100 7.86 14.13 -18.92
C LEU A 100 8.01 14.82 -20.27
N GLN A 101 8.99 14.40 -21.07
CA GLN A 101 9.06 14.76 -22.47
C GLN A 101 8.22 13.78 -23.30
N VAL A 102 7.28 14.33 -24.06
CA VAL A 102 6.42 13.57 -25.00
C VAL A 102 6.80 13.97 -26.41
N GLN A 103 7.32 13.02 -27.19
CA GLN A 103 7.67 13.24 -28.59
C GLN A 103 6.60 12.61 -29.49
N ILE A 104 6.00 13.42 -30.35
CA ILE A 104 4.95 13.00 -31.29
C ILE A 104 5.57 12.84 -32.68
N PRO A 105 5.48 11.67 -33.33
CA PRO A 105 6.01 11.50 -34.67
C PRO A 105 5.18 12.30 -35.70
N ALA A 106 5.83 12.77 -36.76
CA ALA A 106 5.23 13.68 -37.74
C ALA A 106 3.99 13.11 -38.47
N ASN A 107 3.88 11.78 -38.55
CA ASN A 107 2.78 11.06 -39.17
C ASN A 107 1.79 10.48 -38.16
N ALA A 108 1.86 10.87 -36.89
CA ALA A 108 0.91 10.44 -35.88
C ALA A 108 -0.50 10.96 -36.23
N SER A 109 -1.50 10.09 -36.12
CA SER A 109 -2.91 10.44 -36.32
C SER A 109 -3.79 9.65 -35.35
N GLY A 110 -5.01 10.12 -35.10
CA GLY A 110 -5.90 9.53 -34.10
C GLY A 110 -5.57 9.99 -32.67
N ASN A 111 -5.90 9.18 -31.67
CA ASN A 111 -5.63 9.47 -30.27
C ASN A 111 -4.14 9.27 -29.95
N ILE A 112 -3.46 10.38 -29.61
CA ILE A 112 -2.04 10.45 -29.31
C ILE A 112 -1.88 11.03 -27.90
N GLY A 113 -0.98 10.46 -27.09
CA GLY A 113 -0.73 11.01 -25.77
C GLY A 113 -0.04 10.03 -24.84
N VAL A 114 -0.46 10.05 -23.58
CA VAL A 114 0.12 9.23 -22.51
C VAL A 114 -1.00 8.63 -21.67
N SER A 115 -0.70 7.50 -21.04
CA SER A 115 -1.55 6.87 -20.03
C SER A 115 -0.75 6.64 -18.76
N ASN A 116 -1.44 6.63 -17.62
CA ASN A 116 -0.91 6.17 -16.35
C ASN A 116 -1.72 4.96 -15.89
N SER A 117 -1.06 3.89 -15.43
CA SER A 117 -1.74 2.68 -14.98
C SER A 117 -2.34 2.76 -13.57
N GLY A 118 -2.06 3.85 -12.85
CA GLY A 118 -2.41 4.03 -11.45
C GLY A 118 -1.77 2.99 -10.52
N TYR A 119 -2.30 2.86 -9.31
CA TYR A 119 -1.86 1.88 -8.31
C TYR A 119 -2.63 0.56 -8.48
N PHE A 120 -2.02 -0.44 -9.12
CA PHE A 120 -2.60 -1.77 -9.37
C PHE A 120 -3.83 -1.80 -10.30
N GLY A 121 -4.01 -0.75 -11.12
CA GLY A 121 -5.14 -0.59 -12.04
C GLY A 121 -6.31 0.15 -11.41
N GLU A 122 -6.97 1.00 -12.22
CA GLU A 122 -8.28 1.56 -11.89
C GLU A 122 -9.32 0.42 -12.03
N LEU A 123 -10.14 0.18 -11.01
CA LEU A 123 -11.29 -0.71 -11.12
C LEU A 123 -12.36 -0.13 -12.06
#